data_AF-A0A9E4HBY2-F1
#
_entry.id   AF-A0A9E4HBY2-F1
#
_cell.length_a   1.000
_cell.length_b   1.000
_cell.length_c   1.000
_cell.angle_alpha   90.00
_cell.angle_beta   90.00
_cell.angle_gamma   90.00
#
_symmetry.space_group_name_H-M   'P 1'
#
loop_
_entity.id
_entity.type
_entity.pdbx_description
1 polymer ?
#
loop_
_entity_poly.entity_id
_entity_poly.type
_entity_poly.pdbx_seq_one_letter_code
_entity_poly.pdbx_strand_id
1 'polypeptide(L)'
;VSLSTGEFAKLGIESLESHLGDATAAEKKYDRIKGLAEGRRLSCQAEMRGDVVIDVPAESQIHRQMVRKAADEIRDLEIDPVVKLFYVELDRPRMADQTCDLTRVLETLEREWELTGLSA
;
A
#
# COMPACT_ATOMS: atom_id res chain seq x y z
N VAL A 1 -13.87 10.53 -7.13
CA VAL A 1 -15.29 10.68 -6.75
C VAL A 1 -15.77 12.05 -7.16
N SER A 2 -17.01 12.15 -7.65
CA SER A 2 -17.61 13.41 -8.08
C SER A 2 -18.84 13.69 -7.22
N LEU A 3 -18.95 14.90 -6.69
CA LEU A 3 -20.10 15.31 -5.87
C LEU A 3 -21.28 15.62 -6.78
N SER A 4 -22.45 15.03 -6.51
CA SER A 4 -23.70 15.42 -7.15
C SER A 4 -24.42 16.43 -6.25
N THR A 5 -24.57 17.66 -6.71
CA THR A 5 -25.21 18.75 -5.95
C THR A 5 -26.71 18.81 -6.24
N GLY A 6 -27.51 19.02 -5.19
CA GLY A 6 -28.97 19.15 -5.28
C GLY A 6 -29.73 18.38 -4.21
N GLU A 7 -31.06 18.49 -4.28
CA GLU A 7 -31.98 17.80 -3.38
C GLU A 7 -32.40 16.46 -3.98
N PHE A 8 -32.05 15.37 -3.29
CA PHE A 8 -32.37 14.00 -3.70
C PHE A 8 -33.57 13.48 -2.92
N ALA A 9 -34.78 13.89 -3.32
CA ALA A 9 -36.04 13.52 -2.65
C ALA A 9 -36.24 12.00 -2.49
N LYS A 10 -35.72 11.19 -3.42
CA LYS A 10 -35.76 9.73 -3.32
C LYS A 10 -34.92 9.18 -2.15
N LEU A 11 -33.82 9.86 -1.82
CA LEU A 11 -32.88 9.47 -0.77
C LEU A 11 -33.12 10.24 0.53
N GLY A 12 -33.93 11.31 0.50
CA GLY A 12 -34.15 12.20 1.64
C GLY A 12 -32.91 13.00 2.02
N ILE A 13 -32.00 13.26 1.06
CA ILE A 13 -30.70 13.89 1.29
C ILE A 13 -30.60 15.19 0.49
N GLU A 14 -30.10 16.23 1.12
CA GLU A 14 -29.67 17.46 0.48
C GLU A 14 -28.14 17.46 0.36
N SER A 15 -27.63 17.40 -0.88
CA SER A 15 -26.20 17.34 -1.16
C SER A 15 -25.69 18.71 -1.60
N LEU A 16 -24.92 19.36 -0.73
CA LEU A 16 -24.35 20.68 -0.96
C LEU A 16 -22.83 20.61 -1.09
N GLU A 17 -22.22 21.55 -1.82
CA GLU A 17 -20.76 21.65 -1.90
C GLU A 17 -20.12 21.89 -0.53
N SER A 18 -20.81 22.59 0.37
CA SER A 18 -20.39 22.85 1.74
C SER A 18 -20.35 21.60 2.63
N HIS A 19 -21.02 20.51 2.22
CA HIS A 19 -21.00 19.24 2.95
C HIS A 19 -19.73 18.41 2.65
N LEU A 20 -18.92 18.84 1.68
CA LEU A 20 -17.61 18.28 1.42
C LEU A 20 -16.55 19.30 1.86
N GLY A 21 -15.55 18.88 2.63
CA GLY A 21 -14.43 19.76 3.01
C GLY A 21 -13.67 20.28 1.78
N ASP A 22 -12.78 21.25 1.94
CA ASP A 22 -12.04 21.80 0.79
C ASP A 22 -11.06 20.79 0.16
N ALA A 23 -10.54 21.13 -1.03
CA ALA A 23 -9.49 20.36 -1.70
C ALA A 23 -8.19 20.36 -0.88
N THR A 24 -7.77 19.18 -0.46
CA THR A 24 -6.58 18.97 0.37
C THR A 24 -5.29 19.17 -0.40
N ALA A 25 -4.18 19.40 0.31
CA ALA A 25 -2.85 19.51 -0.31
C ALA A 25 -2.46 18.23 -1.07
N ALA A 26 -2.89 17.06 -0.59
CA ALA A 26 -2.65 15.77 -1.24
C ALA A 26 -3.35 15.67 -2.60
N GLU A 27 -4.57 16.16 -2.72
CA GLU A 27 -5.32 16.18 -3.98
C GLU A 27 -4.70 17.12 -5.00
N LYS A 28 -4.31 18.33 -4.58
CA LYS A 28 -3.59 19.28 -5.45
C LYS A 28 -2.27 18.72 -5.95
N LYS A 29 -1.54 17.99 -5.09
CA LYS A 29 -0.30 17.30 -5.48
C LYS A 29 -0.57 16.18 -6.47
N TYR A 30 -1.62 15.39 -6.23
CA TYR A 30 -1.99 14.28 -7.12
C TYR A 30 -2.41 14.78 -8.49
N ASP A 31 -3.26 15.81 -8.54
CA ASP A 31 -3.69 16.47 -9.78
C ASP A 31 -2.49 16.97 -10.59
N ARG A 32 -1.50 17.62 -9.94
CA ARG A 32 -0.27 18.04 -10.60
C ARG A 32 0.55 16.90 -11.21
N ILE A 33 0.58 15.72 -10.57
CA ILE A 33 1.45 14.60 -10.98
C ILE A 33 0.78 13.70 -12.01
N LYS A 34 -0.50 13.36 -11.80
CA LYS A 34 -1.23 12.37 -12.61
C LYS A 34 -2.40 12.96 -13.39
N GLY A 35 -2.82 14.18 -13.08
CA GLY A 35 -4.04 14.78 -13.63
C GLY A 35 -5.30 14.23 -12.96
N LEU A 36 -6.23 15.12 -12.64
CA LEU A 36 -7.55 14.82 -12.13
C LEU A 36 -8.58 15.56 -12.99
N ALA A 37 -9.65 14.87 -13.41
CA ALA A 37 -10.70 15.53 -14.19
C ALA A 37 -11.40 16.63 -13.35
N GLU A 38 -11.96 17.64 -14.01
CA GLU A 38 -12.62 18.76 -13.34
C GLU A 38 -13.74 18.26 -12.42
N GLY A 39 -13.75 18.75 -11.17
CA GLY A 39 -14.69 18.32 -10.13
C GLY A 39 -14.47 16.90 -9.57
N ARG A 40 -13.47 16.14 -10.04
CA ARG A 40 -13.10 14.86 -9.39
C ARG A 40 -12.25 15.12 -8.15
N ARG A 41 -12.48 14.29 -7.14
CA ARG A 41 -11.75 14.28 -5.87
C ARG A 41 -11.27 12.89 -5.47
N LEU A 42 -10.29 12.82 -4.56
CA LEU A 42 -9.81 11.56 -4.01
C LEU A 42 -10.68 11.17 -2.82
N SER A 43 -11.36 10.03 -2.91
CA SER A 43 -12.28 9.57 -1.86
C SER A 43 -11.60 9.40 -0.51
N CYS A 44 -10.34 8.98 -0.50
CA CYS A 44 -9.56 8.77 0.72
C CYS A 44 -9.07 10.07 1.38
N GLN A 45 -9.24 11.24 0.74
CA GLN A 45 -8.80 12.54 1.25
C GLN A 45 -9.95 13.53 1.42
N ALA A 46 -11.14 13.22 0.91
CA ALA A 46 -12.32 14.07 1.02
C ALA A 46 -12.96 13.89 2.40
N GLU A 47 -12.99 14.98 3.19
CA GLU A 47 -13.68 15.02 4.47
C GLU A 47 -15.19 15.24 4.23
N MET A 48 -16.04 14.37 4.77
CA MET A 48 -17.49 14.55 4.76
C MET A 48 -17.92 15.33 6.00
N ARG A 49 -18.62 16.45 5.78
CA ARG A 49 -19.14 17.35 6.82
C ARG A 49 -20.66 17.33 6.95
N GLY A 50 -21.33 16.62 6.04
CA GLY A 50 -22.77 16.45 6.02
C GLY A 50 -23.16 15.35 5.02
N ASP A 51 -24.45 15.24 4.75
CA ASP A 51 -24.95 14.26 3.80
C ASP A 51 -24.57 14.67 2.37
N VAL A 52 -23.96 13.74 1.64
CA VAL A 52 -23.47 13.97 0.28
C VAL A 52 -23.82 12.80 -0.62
N VAL A 53 -24.22 13.11 -1.85
CA VAL A 53 -24.41 12.09 -2.89
C VAL A 53 -23.18 12.11 -3.79
N ILE A 54 -22.50 10.96 -3.86
CA ILE A 54 -21.24 10.81 -4.60
C ILE A 54 -21.44 9.86 -5.79
N ASP A 55 -21.08 10.34 -6.98
CA ASP A 55 -20.92 9.50 -8.15
C ASP A 55 -19.54 8.83 -8.16
N VAL A 56 -19.56 7.50 -8.27
CA VAL A 56 -18.35 6.67 -8.28
C VAL A 56 -18.00 6.35 -9.73
N PRO A 57 -16.82 6.78 -10.23
CA PRO A 57 -16.46 6.56 -11.63
C PRO A 57 -16.32 5.07 -11.95
N ALA A 58 -16.65 4.68 -13.18
CA ALA A 58 -16.60 3.28 -13.64
C ALA A 58 -15.21 2.63 -13.43
N GLU A 59 -14.13 3.41 -13.53
CA GLU A 59 -12.75 2.97 -13.24
C GLU A 59 -12.57 2.46 -11.80
N SER A 60 -13.35 2.99 -10.85
CA SER A 60 -13.38 2.56 -9.45
C SER A 60 -14.46 1.51 -9.16
N GLN A 61 -15.39 1.28 -10.11
CA GLN A 61 -16.42 0.26 -9.99
C GLN A 61 -15.80 -1.10 -10.31
N ILE A 62 -15.72 -1.97 -9.30
CA ILE A 62 -15.18 -3.31 -9.47
C ILE A 62 -16.25 -4.17 -10.15
N HIS A 63 -16.28 -4.21 -11.49
CA HIS A 63 -17.11 -5.13 -12.27
C HIS A 63 -16.55 -6.57 -12.30
N ARG A 64 -15.82 -6.96 -11.25
CA ARG A 64 -15.20 -8.28 -11.14
C ARG A 64 -15.79 -8.97 -9.92
N GLN A 65 -16.23 -10.22 -10.08
CA GLN A 65 -16.60 -11.06 -8.95
C GLN A 65 -15.41 -11.17 -7.99
N MET A 66 -15.53 -10.54 -6.81
CA MET A 66 -14.58 -10.73 -5.72
C MET A 66 -15.03 -11.90 -4.88
N VAL A 67 -14.27 -12.99 -4.90
CA VAL A 67 -14.42 -14.06 -3.91
C VAL A 67 -13.84 -13.53 -2.60
N ARG A 68 -14.71 -12.99 -1.73
CA ARG A 68 -14.33 -12.64 -0.36
C ARG A 68 -14.29 -13.92 0.47
N LYS A 69 -13.15 -14.60 0.49
CA LYS A 69 -12.85 -15.55 1.56
C LYS A 69 -12.58 -14.72 2.81
N ALA A 70 -13.30 -14.96 3.90
CA ALA A 70 -13.06 -14.28 5.17
C ALA A 70 -11.63 -14.62 5.60
N ALA A 71 -10.71 -13.66 5.47
CA ALA A 71 -9.32 -13.85 5.86
C ALA A 71 -9.19 -14.12 7.37
N ASP A 72 -10.23 -13.80 8.14
CA ASP A 72 -10.31 -14.03 9.59
C ASP A 72 -10.43 -15.52 9.98
N GLU A 73 -10.83 -16.41 9.06
CA GLU A 73 -10.97 -17.85 9.33
C GLU A 73 -9.74 -18.68 8.94
N ILE A 74 -8.77 -18.10 8.22
CA ILE A 74 -7.48 -18.76 7.94
C ILE A 74 -6.54 -18.44 9.09
N ARG A 75 -6.70 -19.17 10.19
CA ARG A 75 -5.66 -19.27 11.22
C ARG A 75 -4.38 -19.81 10.57
N ASP A 76 -3.29 -19.11 10.82
CA ASP A 76 -1.90 -19.42 10.45
C ASP A 76 -1.64 -19.54 8.94
N LEU A 77 -1.68 -18.39 8.25
CA LEU A 77 -1.04 -18.27 6.94
C LEU A 77 0.48 -18.16 7.12
N GLU A 78 1.17 -19.30 7.05
CA GLU A 78 2.63 -19.32 6.95
C GLU A 78 3.05 -18.79 5.57
N ILE A 79 3.62 -17.59 5.55
CA ILE A 79 4.19 -17.00 4.35
C ILE A 79 5.54 -17.69 4.11
N ASP A 80 5.64 -18.52 3.07
CA ASP A 80 6.91 -19.06 2.57
C ASP A 80 7.38 -18.27 1.34
N PRO A 81 8.12 -17.15 1.55
CA PRO A 81 8.53 -16.30 0.45
C PRO A 81 9.67 -16.96 -0.35
N VAL A 82 9.65 -16.75 -1.66
CA VAL A 82 10.71 -17.20 -2.58
C VAL A 82 12.05 -16.50 -2.30
N VAL A 83 12.02 -15.33 -1.69
CA VAL A 83 13.21 -14.53 -1.33
C VAL A 83 13.17 -14.19 0.15
N LYS A 84 14.27 -14.49 0.86
CA LYS A 84 14.45 -14.21 2.30
C LYS A 84 15.67 -13.29 2.47
N LEU A 85 15.55 -12.28 3.33
CA LEU A 85 16.63 -11.35 3.65
C LEU A 85 17.32 -11.84 4.92
N PHE A 86 18.63 -12.08 4.83
CA PHE A 86 19.47 -12.48 5.95
C PHE A 86 20.45 -11.35 6.26
N TYR A 87 20.40 -10.85 7.49
CA TYR A 87 21.36 -9.86 7.97
C TYR A 87 22.52 -10.60 8.63
N VAL A 88 23.75 -10.19 8.32
CA VAL A 88 24.97 -10.77 8.88
C VAL A 88 25.91 -9.65 9.35
N GLU A 89 26.55 -9.85 10.49
CA GLU A 89 27.62 -8.97 10.97
C GLU A 89 28.97 -9.67 10.83
N LEU A 90 29.84 -9.09 9.99
CA LEU A 90 31.15 -9.66 9.72
C LEU A 90 32.20 -9.13 10.68
N ASP A 91 33.10 -10.01 11.12
CA ASP A 91 34.30 -9.63 11.84
C ASP A 91 35.18 -8.73 10.98
N ARG A 92 35.70 -7.65 11.59
CA ARG A 92 36.62 -6.73 10.90
C ARG A 92 37.88 -7.47 10.42
N PRO A 93 38.37 -7.18 9.20
CA PRO A 93 39.61 -7.76 8.71
C PRO A 93 40.79 -7.33 9.57
N ARG A 94 41.67 -8.29 9.89
CA ARG A 94 42.87 -8.10 10.71
C ARG A 94 44.06 -8.67 9.95
N MET A 95 45.24 -8.06 10.08
CA MET A 95 46.46 -8.52 9.37
C MET A 95 46.86 -9.96 9.69
N ALA A 96 46.46 -10.48 10.87
CA ALA A 96 46.69 -11.87 11.27
C ALA A 96 45.74 -12.88 10.61
N ASP A 97 44.65 -12.41 10.01
CA ASP A 97 43.60 -13.22 9.41
C ASP A 97 43.37 -12.79 7.95
N GLN A 98 43.95 -13.56 7.04
CA GLN A 98 43.96 -13.29 5.59
C GLN A 98 42.81 -13.99 4.84
N THR A 99 41.72 -14.32 5.54
CA THR A 99 40.52 -14.91 4.92
C THR A 99 39.88 -13.96 3.92
N CYS A 100 39.43 -14.53 2.79
CA CYS A 100 38.71 -13.85 1.72
C CYS A 100 37.32 -13.38 2.19
N ASP A 101 36.83 -12.26 1.66
CA ASP A 101 35.50 -11.73 1.95
C ASP A 101 34.38 -12.74 1.65
N LEU A 102 34.48 -13.49 0.53
CA LEU A 102 33.50 -14.52 0.19
C LEU A 102 33.45 -15.61 1.26
N THR A 103 34.61 -16.09 1.70
CA THR A 103 34.72 -17.11 2.75
C THR A 103 34.15 -16.58 4.06
N ARG A 104 34.49 -15.35 4.46
CA ARG A 104 33.94 -14.70 5.67
C ARG A 104 32.41 -14.62 5.65
N VAL A 105 31.83 -14.26 4.51
CA VAL A 105 30.37 -14.18 4.35
C VAL A 105 29.73 -15.56 4.43
N LEU A 106 30.27 -16.56 3.71
CA LEU A 106 29.75 -17.92 3.71
C LEU A 106 29.80 -18.56 5.10
N GLU A 107 30.91 -18.43 5.80
CA GLU A 107 31.07 -18.94 7.17
C GLU A 107 30.11 -18.25 8.15
N THR A 108 29.87 -16.94 7.99
CA THR A 108 28.93 -16.20 8.85
C THR A 108 27.48 -16.62 8.58
N LEU A 109 27.11 -16.80 7.30
CA LEU A 109 25.79 -17.28 6.90
C LEU A 109 25.52 -18.70 7.41
N GLU A 110 26.52 -19.58 7.36
CA GLU A 110 26.42 -20.92 7.92
C GLU A 110 26.28 -20.89 9.45
N ARG A 111 27.07 -20.07 10.15
CA ARG A 111 27.04 -19.95 11.61
C ARG A 111 25.74 -19.37 12.16
N GLU A 112 25.20 -18.33 11.52
CA GLU A 112 24.05 -17.58 12.04
C GLU A 112 22.71 -18.09 11.52
N TRP A 113 22.70 -18.66 10.31
CA TRP A 113 21.46 -19.00 9.60
C TRP A 113 21.42 -20.46 9.13
N GLU A 114 22.45 -21.27 9.41
CA GLU A 114 22.57 -22.67 9.00
C GLU A 114 22.48 -22.88 7.47
N LEU A 115 22.78 -21.83 6.70
CA LEU A 115 22.75 -21.86 5.24
C LEU A 115 24.04 -22.47 4.71
N THR A 116 23.94 -23.71 4.23
CA THR A 116 25.07 -24.48 3.67
C THR A 116 24.91 -24.70 2.17
N GLY A 117 26.01 -25.02 1.48
CA GLY A 117 25.99 -25.34 0.05
C GLY A 117 25.76 -24.15 -0.89
N LEU A 118 26.00 -22.92 -0.41
CA LEU A 118 25.92 -21.71 -1.21
C LEU A 118 27.15 -21.58 -2.13
N SER A 119 26.94 -21.25 -3.40
CA SER A 119 27.99 -20.94 -4.39
C SER A 119 27.83 -19.52 -4.93
N ALA A 120 28.94 -18.85 -5.22
CA ALA A 120 28.97 -17.55 -5.87
C ALA A 120 28.75 -17.64 -7.39
#